data_AF-A0A8K0R1B7-F1
#
_entry.id   AF-A0A8K0R1B7-F1
#
_cell.length_a   1.000
_cell.length_b   1.000
_cell.length_c   1.000
_cell.angle_alpha   90.00
_cell.angle_beta   90.00
_cell.angle_gamma   90.00
#
_symmetry.space_group_name_H-M   'P 1'
#
loop_
_entity.id
_entity.type
_entity.pdbx_description
1 polymer ?
#
loop_
_entity_poly.entity_id
_entity_poly.type
_entity_poly.pdbx_seq_one_letter_code
_entity_poly.pdbx_strand_id
1 'polypeptide(L)'
;MKGTLILQENPLVECKTNIGKTIWKANPAAFFFASERAGTTSKLSSAINTLSPMDRASFNRLFTPAGPGNAMVQMVDRFEYNAFHFFGSSHKRHLVLFRIACYINHSCIPNATVDIGQDISQYPRGQIRLVATQNIARDSEIFFNYIADDWKNTSVLRGNVLQEHWHFACLCTGCAPLQAPLDTIERQMAVAYSNNLPDPAVLPALPEIARHIDRMGTYIHLLGTLGIWDDKLSYACMLLAILHESKSD
;
A
#
# COMPACT_ATOMS: atom_id res chain seq x y z
N MET A 1 -1.59 -20.62 -2.56
CA MET A 1 -1.99 -20.47 -3.98
C MET A 1 -2.27 -19.00 -4.23
N LYS A 2 -2.24 -18.53 -5.48
CA LYS A 2 -2.70 -17.17 -5.81
C LYS A 2 -4.14 -16.95 -5.30
N GLY A 3 -4.42 -15.80 -4.69
CA GLY A 3 -5.72 -15.45 -4.09
C GLY A 3 -5.98 -16.07 -2.71
N THR A 4 -5.06 -16.87 -2.16
CA THR A 4 -5.21 -17.44 -0.81
C THR A 4 -5.07 -16.36 0.26
N LEU A 5 -6.01 -16.32 1.21
CA LEU A 5 -5.89 -15.51 2.43
C LEU A 5 -4.74 -16.07 3.30
N ILE A 6 -3.73 -15.23 3.56
CA ILE A 6 -2.55 -15.57 4.35
C ILE A 6 -2.76 -15.19 5.81
N LEU A 7 -3.20 -13.97 6.05
CA LEU A 7 -3.39 -13.39 7.37
C LEU A 7 -4.69 -12.59 7.39
N GLN A 8 -5.43 -12.69 8.48
CA GLN A 8 -6.54 -11.81 8.80
C GLN A 8 -6.44 -11.40 10.27
N GLU A 9 -6.43 -10.09 10.53
CA GLU A 9 -6.17 -9.57 11.87
C GLU A 9 -6.98 -8.30 12.16
N ASN A 10 -7.53 -8.21 13.37
CA ASN A 10 -8.15 -6.96 13.84
C ASN A 10 -7.06 -5.97 14.31
N PRO A 11 -7.32 -4.66 14.29
CA PRO A 11 -6.38 -3.67 14.80
C PRO A 11 -5.93 -3.98 16.24
N LEU A 12 -4.63 -3.94 16.48
CA LEU A 12 -4.06 -3.87 17.83
C LEU A 12 -4.41 -2.53 18.46
N VAL A 13 -4.32 -1.44 17.69
CA VAL A 13 -4.75 -0.10 18.07
C VAL A 13 -5.18 0.68 16.84
N GLU A 14 -6.25 1.47 16.98
CA GLU A 14 -6.75 2.41 15.98
C GLU A 14 -6.68 3.83 16.54
N CYS A 15 -6.09 4.74 15.77
CA CYS A 15 -6.10 6.18 16.05
C CYS A 15 -6.89 6.93 14.96
N LYS A 16 -7.91 7.69 15.39
CA LYS A 16 -8.67 8.61 14.53
C LYS A 16 -7.93 9.94 14.46
N THR A 17 -7.31 10.25 13.31
CA THR A 17 -6.50 11.48 13.16
C THR A 17 -7.37 12.75 13.04
N ASN A 18 -8.63 12.61 12.62
CA ASN A 18 -9.52 13.71 12.19
C ASN A 18 -9.02 14.54 11.00
N ILE A 19 -7.93 14.14 10.35
CA ILE A 19 -7.39 14.77 9.15
C ILE A 19 -8.16 14.25 7.93
N GLY A 20 -8.69 15.16 7.12
CA GLY A 20 -9.42 14.81 5.91
C GLY A 20 -8.51 14.44 4.73
N LYS A 21 -9.06 13.70 3.76
CA LYS A 21 -8.36 13.24 2.54
C LYS A 21 -7.63 14.34 1.77
N THR A 22 -8.21 15.53 1.64
CA THR A 22 -7.63 16.67 0.91
C THR A 22 -6.38 17.21 1.58
N ILE A 23 -6.43 17.36 2.90
CA ILE A 23 -5.29 17.81 3.71
C ILE A 23 -4.19 16.75 3.66
N TRP A 24 -4.56 15.45 3.75
CA TRP A 24 -3.59 14.34 3.76
C TRP A 24 -2.60 14.30 2.58
N LYS A 25 -2.96 14.80 1.40
CA LYS A 25 -2.07 14.73 0.23
C LYS A 25 -0.88 15.69 0.27
N ALA A 26 -0.88 16.70 1.13
CA ALA A 26 0.12 17.79 1.16
C ALA A 26 1.24 17.61 2.21
N ASN A 27 1.68 16.38 2.49
CA ASN A 27 2.65 16.03 3.55
C ASN A 27 2.24 16.27 5.03
N PRO A 28 0.99 16.01 5.46
CA PRO A 28 0.60 16.19 6.85
C PRO A 28 0.80 14.95 7.73
N ALA A 29 1.31 13.83 7.20
CA ALA A 29 1.76 12.74 8.05
C ALA A 29 2.87 13.24 8.98
N ALA A 30 3.88 13.91 8.39
CA ALA A 30 4.95 14.58 9.12
C ALA A 30 4.40 15.64 10.08
N PHE A 31 3.43 16.47 9.65
CA PHE A 31 2.81 17.47 10.54
C PHE A 31 2.05 16.85 11.72
N PHE A 32 1.27 15.79 11.47
CA PHE A 32 0.53 15.07 12.50
C PHE A 32 1.48 14.46 13.53
N PHE A 33 2.50 13.74 13.08
CA PHE A 33 3.48 13.14 13.98
C PHE A 33 4.33 14.19 14.70
N ALA A 34 4.69 15.30 14.05
CA ALA A 34 5.35 16.43 14.71
C ALA A 34 4.47 17.04 15.81
N SER A 35 3.16 17.18 15.57
CA SER A 35 2.20 17.70 16.56
C SER A 35 2.06 16.76 17.76
N GLU A 36 1.98 15.44 17.52
CA GLU A 36 1.95 14.44 18.60
C GLU A 36 3.28 14.43 19.39
N ARG A 37 4.45 14.55 18.73
CA ARG A 37 5.76 14.67 19.41
C ARG A 37 5.86 15.93 20.26
N ALA A 38 5.35 17.05 19.76
CA ALA A 38 5.30 18.33 20.48
C ALA A 38 4.25 18.34 21.60
N GLY A 39 3.38 17.33 21.69
CA GLY A 39 2.30 17.26 22.67
C GLY A 39 1.18 18.28 22.41
N THR A 40 1.11 18.88 21.22
CA THR A 40 0.03 19.79 20.85
C THR A 40 -1.27 19.05 20.56
N THR A 41 -1.19 17.75 20.27
CA THR A 41 -2.31 16.82 20.20
C THR A 41 -2.02 15.58 21.05
N SER A 42 -3.07 14.84 21.39
CA SER A 42 -2.99 13.65 22.25
C SER A 42 -3.69 12.43 21.62
N LYS A 43 -3.85 12.40 20.28
CA LYS A 43 -4.67 11.38 19.62
C LYS A 43 -4.04 9.99 19.77
N LEU A 44 -2.72 9.90 19.61
CA LEU A 44 -2.01 8.64 19.76
C LEU A 44 -2.00 8.20 21.23
N SER A 45 -1.67 9.09 22.17
CA SER A 45 -1.67 8.73 23.60
C SER A 45 -3.05 8.32 24.10
N SER A 46 -4.12 9.00 23.66
CA SER A 46 -5.50 8.59 23.96
C SER A 46 -5.82 7.20 23.40
N ALA A 47 -5.47 6.88 22.16
CA ALA A 47 -5.68 5.54 21.58
C ALA A 47 -4.86 4.46 22.30
N ILE A 48 -3.68 4.82 22.79
CA ILE A 48 -2.77 3.91 23.48
C ILE A 48 -3.27 3.59 24.90
N ASN A 49 -3.83 4.58 25.60
CA ASN A 49 -4.35 4.42 26.96
C ASN A 49 -5.57 3.48 27.05
N THR A 50 -6.20 3.14 25.92
CA THR A 50 -7.31 2.17 25.89
C THR A 50 -6.86 0.72 25.74
N LEU A 51 -5.56 0.44 25.55
CA LEU A 51 -5.08 -0.93 25.38
C LEU A 51 -5.00 -1.69 26.72
N SER A 52 -5.29 -2.99 26.65
CA SER A 52 -5.00 -3.90 27.75
C SER A 52 -3.49 -3.95 28.05
N PRO A 53 -3.06 -4.39 29.25
CA PRO A 53 -1.63 -4.57 29.54
C PRO A 53 -0.91 -5.48 28.53
N MET A 54 -1.58 -6.53 28.04
CA MET A 54 -1.03 -7.46 27.05
C MET A 54 -0.87 -6.82 25.66
N ASP A 55 -1.86 -6.02 25.24
CA ASP A 55 -1.79 -5.30 23.97
C ASP A 55 -0.79 -4.15 24.02
N ARG A 56 -0.67 -3.48 25.17
CA ARG A 56 0.39 -2.49 25.43
C ARG A 56 1.77 -3.11 25.29
N ALA A 57 1.99 -4.29 25.87
CA ALA A 57 3.25 -5.01 25.73
C ALA A 57 3.54 -5.37 24.26
N SER A 58 2.52 -5.77 23.50
CA SER A 58 2.66 -6.05 22.07
C SER A 58 3.00 -4.80 21.26
N PHE A 59 2.32 -3.68 21.52
CA PHE A 59 2.62 -2.39 20.90
C PHE A 59 4.06 -1.95 21.18
N ASN A 60 4.52 -2.09 22.42
CA ASN A 60 5.85 -1.66 22.82
C ASN A 60 6.99 -2.40 22.08
N ARG A 61 6.70 -3.59 21.52
CA ARG A 61 7.66 -4.41 20.74
C ARG A 61 7.76 -4.02 19.26
N LEU A 62 6.81 -3.28 18.70
CA LEU A 62 6.77 -2.95 17.27
C LEU A 62 7.95 -2.08 16.80
N PHE A 63 8.58 -1.35 17.72
CA PHE A 63 9.78 -0.58 17.43
C PHE A 63 10.57 -0.38 18.72
N THR A 64 11.87 -0.63 18.65
CA THR A 64 12.82 -0.36 19.74
C THR A 64 13.83 0.65 19.20
N PRO A 65 13.68 1.95 19.53
CA PRO A 65 14.63 2.96 19.06
C PRO A 65 16.03 2.69 19.62
N ALA A 66 17.05 3.05 18.84
CA ALA A 66 18.42 3.05 19.33
C ALA A 66 18.61 4.20 20.33
N GLY A 67 18.77 3.87 21.61
CA GLY A 67 19.16 4.82 22.66
C GLY A 67 18.03 5.33 23.56
N PRO A 68 18.36 6.21 24.52
CA PRO A 68 17.40 6.74 25.49
C PRO A 68 16.47 7.77 24.81
N GLY A 69 15.30 7.31 24.37
CA GLY A 69 14.24 8.18 23.87
C GLY A 69 13.20 8.55 24.94
N ASN A 70 12.62 9.75 24.86
CA ASN A 70 11.41 10.09 25.61
C ASN A 70 10.26 9.13 25.22
N ALA A 71 9.52 8.60 26.21
CA ALA A 71 8.38 7.71 25.99
C ALA A 71 7.37 8.22 24.94
N MET A 72 7.12 9.53 24.89
CA MET A 72 6.26 10.15 23.87
C MET A 72 6.83 9.96 22.47
N VAL A 73 8.12 10.25 22.28
CA VAL A 73 8.81 10.10 20.98
C VAL A 73 8.77 8.64 20.54
N GLN A 74 9.09 7.71 21.43
CA GLN A 74 9.05 6.27 21.11
C GLN A 74 7.62 5.80 20.76
N MET A 75 6.58 6.36 21.37
CA MET A 75 5.19 6.06 21.03
C MET A 75 4.86 6.55 19.62
N VAL A 76 5.26 7.79 19.27
CA VAL A 76 5.04 8.34 17.94
C VAL A 76 5.79 7.53 16.88
N ASP A 77 7.07 7.21 17.12
CA ASP A 77 7.91 6.46 16.19
C ASP A 77 7.30 5.07 15.88
N ARG A 78 6.73 4.40 16.88
CA ARG A 78 6.01 3.13 16.67
C ARG A 78 4.87 3.28 15.67
N PHE A 79 4.10 4.37 15.73
CA PHE A 79 3.07 4.63 14.72
C PHE A 79 3.68 5.03 13.38
N GLU A 80 4.65 5.94 13.36
CA GLU A 80 5.19 6.45 12.10
C GLU A 80 5.82 5.35 11.23
N TYR A 81 6.53 4.40 11.84
CA TYR A 81 7.20 3.34 11.09
C TYR A 81 6.32 2.12 10.79
N ASN A 82 5.24 1.89 11.55
CA ASN A 82 4.46 0.64 11.44
C ASN A 82 2.99 0.84 11.06
N ALA A 83 2.47 2.07 11.09
CA ALA A 83 1.04 2.29 10.89
C ALA A 83 0.62 2.09 9.45
N PHE A 84 -0.44 1.29 9.29
CA PHE A 84 -1.25 1.27 8.10
C PHE A 84 -2.31 2.36 8.20
N HIS A 85 -2.96 2.65 7.09
CA HIS A 85 -3.99 3.67 7.07
C HIS A 85 -5.15 3.31 6.15
N PHE A 86 -6.32 3.83 6.49
CA PHE A 86 -7.50 3.80 5.64
C PHE A 86 -8.33 5.07 5.88
N PHE A 87 -9.30 5.32 4.99
CA PHE A 87 -10.28 6.38 5.17
C PHE A 87 -11.60 5.79 5.68
N GLY A 88 -12.13 6.35 6.77
CA GLY A 88 -13.49 6.04 7.21
C GLY A 88 -14.53 6.82 6.40
N SER A 89 -15.80 6.60 6.71
CA SER A 89 -17.00 7.15 6.06
C SER A 89 -17.06 8.67 6.10
N SER A 90 -16.43 9.28 7.09
CA SER A 90 -16.26 10.73 7.20
C SER A 90 -15.11 11.29 6.33
N HIS A 91 -14.50 10.45 5.48
CA HIS A 91 -13.27 10.73 4.73
C HIS A 91 -12.11 11.22 5.59
N LYS A 92 -12.15 10.88 6.88
CA LYS A 92 -11.07 11.11 7.84
C LYS A 92 -10.12 9.92 7.84
N ARG A 93 -8.84 10.21 8.00
CA ARG A 93 -7.80 9.18 8.01
C ARG A 93 -7.72 8.51 9.37
N HIS A 94 -7.63 7.19 9.33
CA HIS A 94 -7.38 6.32 10.47
C HIS A 94 -5.98 5.76 10.34
N LEU A 95 -5.24 5.74 11.46
CA LEU A 95 -3.99 5.00 11.58
C LEU A 95 -4.27 3.73 12.37
N VAL A 96 -3.82 2.59 11.86
CA VAL A 96 -4.00 1.30 12.52
C VAL A 96 -2.69 0.55 12.59
N LEU A 97 -2.44 -0.07 13.74
CA LEU A 97 -1.34 -0.98 13.95
C LEU A 97 -1.89 -2.38 14.17
N PHE A 98 -1.12 -3.38 13.76
CA PHE A 98 -1.46 -4.79 13.86
C PHE A 98 -0.34 -5.53 14.59
N ARG A 99 -0.66 -6.61 15.28
CA ARG A 99 0.31 -7.40 16.04
C ARG A 99 1.22 -8.19 15.11
N ILE A 100 0.69 -8.76 14.02
CA ILE A 100 1.45 -9.60 13.09
C ILE A 100 1.80 -8.81 11.83
N ALA A 101 0.84 -8.09 11.24
CA ALA A 101 1.06 -7.47 9.93
C ALA A 101 2.16 -6.40 9.91
N CYS A 102 2.43 -5.74 11.04
CA CYS A 102 3.52 -4.76 11.16
C CYS A 102 4.94 -5.38 11.05
N TYR A 103 5.09 -6.71 11.15
CA TYR A 103 6.38 -7.39 10.98
C TYR A 103 6.64 -7.86 9.54
N ILE A 104 5.69 -7.66 8.61
CA ILE A 104 5.85 -8.11 7.24
C ILE A 104 6.68 -7.08 6.46
N ASN A 105 7.78 -7.54 5.86
CA ASN A 105 8.73 -6.68 5.18
C ASN A 105 8.24 -6.16 3.81
N HIS A 106 8.96 -5.17 3.32
CA HIS A 106 8.72 -4.56 2.02
C HIS A 106 9.36 -5.34 0.86
N SER A 107 8.64 -5.42 -0.26
CA SER A 107 9.22 -5.65 -1.59
C SER A 107 8.51 -4.80 -2.64
N CYS A 108 9.25 -4.24 -3.62
CA CYS A 108 8.66 -3.54 -4.77
C CYS A 108 7.99 -4.49 -5.76
N ILE A 109 8.28 -5.79 -5.67
CA ILE A 109 7.62 -6.89 -6.38
C ILE A 109 7.09 -7.88 -5.34
N PRO A 110 6.02 -7.51 -4.62
CA PRO A 110 5.55 -8.27 -3.48
C PRO A 110 4.86 -9.56 -3.90
N ASN A 111 4.85 -10.55 -3.01
CA ASN A 111 4.14 -11.80 -3.21
C ASN A 111 2.77 -11.85 -2.51
N ALA A 112 2.43 -10.79 -1.79
CA ALA A 112 1.13 -10.57 -1.18
C ALA A 112 0.69 -9.09 -1.29
N THR A 113 -0.60 -8.87 -1.14
CA THR A 113 -1.21 -7.54 -1.09
C THR A 113 -2.03 -7.38 0.19
N VAL A 114 -2.22 -6.13 0.59
CA VAL A 114 -2.93 -5.74 1.81
C VAL A 114 -4.25 -5.11 1.41
N ASP A 115 -5.32 -5.61 2.01
CA ASP A 115 -6.64 -5.00 1.95
C ASP A 115 -7.10 -4.69 3.38
N ILE A 116 -7.60 -3.47 3.61
CA ILE A 116 -8.03 -3.00 4.94
C ILE A 116 -9.48 -2.59 4.87
N GLY A 117 -10.27 -3.16 5.77
CA GLY A 117 -11.72 -3.04 5.76
C GLY A 117 -12.15 -1.60 5.87
N GLN A 118 -12.88 -1.13 4.87
CA GLN A 118 -13.56 0.16 4.90
C GLN A 118 -15.02 -0.03 5.36
N ASP A 119 -15.76 1.06 5.59
CA ASP A 119 -17.12 0.96 6.14
C ASP A 119 -18.10 0.18 5.25
N ILE A 120 -17.84 0.10 3.94
CA ILE A 120 -18.65 -0.67 2.97
C ILE A 120 -18.07 -2.06 2.64
N SER A 121 -16.99 -2.47 3.31
CA SER A 121 -16.34 -3.74 3.02
C SER A 121 -17.13 -4.92 3.60
N GLN A 122 -16.92 -6.10 3.01
CA GLN A 122 -17.55 -7.37 3.42
C GLN A 122 -17.01 -7.93 4.77
N TYR A 123 -16.11 -7.21 5.42
CA TYR A 123 -15.47 -7.60 6.68
C TYR A 123 -15.28 -6.36 7.58
N PRO A 124 -14.95 -6.54 8.88
CA PRO A 124 -14.97 -5.42 9.82
C PRO A 124 -14.04 -4.28 9.44
N ARG A 125 -14.49 -3.05 9.72
CA ARG A 125 -13.69 -1.84 9.49
C ARG A 125 -12.35 -1.91 10.21
N GLY A 126 -11.28 -1.55 9.51
CA GLY A 126 -9.92 -1.55 10.03
C GLY A 126 -9.29 -2.94 10.15
N GLN A 127 -10.03 -4.04 9.91
CA GLN A 127 -9.43 -5.37 9.85
C GLN A 127 -8.51 -5.45 8.62
N ILE A 128 -7.30 -5.95 8.81
CA ILE A 128 -6.37 -6.21 7.72
C ILE A 128 -6.54 -7.62 7.19
N ARG A 129 -6.43 -7.75 5.88
CA ARG A 129 -6.35 -9.02 5.16
C ARG A 129 -5.12 -8.98 4.27
N LEU A 130 -4.28 -9.99 4.41
CA LEU A 130 -3.14 -10.22 3.55
C LEU A 130 -3.46 -11.36 2.59
N VAL A 131 -3.42 -11.11 1.29
CA VAL A 131 -3.80 -12.07 0.27
C VAL A 131 -2.62 -12.34 -0.66
N ALA A 132 -2.33 -13.60 -0.93
CA ALA A 132 -1.27 -14.00 -1.84
C ALA A 132 -1.56 -13.53 -3.26
N THR A 133 -0.66 -12.76 -3.87
CA THR A 133 -0.79 -12.29 -5.27
C THR A 133 -0.16 -13.26 -6.27
N GLN A 134 0.66 -14.18 -5.76
CA GLN A 134 1.35 -15.23 -6.49
C GLN A 134 1.41 -16.52 -5.66
N ASN A 135 1.95 -17.59 -6.25
CA ASN A 135 2.28 -18.78 -5.46
C ASN A 135 3.49 -18.49 -4.57
N ILE A 136 3.34 -18.72 -3.26
CA ILE A 136 4.40 -18.55 -2.27
C ILE A 136 4.87 -19.95 -1.88
N ALA A 137 6.14 -20.24 -2.09
CA ALA A 137 6.72 -21.51 -1.68
C ALA A 137 6.77 -21.61 -0.15
N ARG A 138 6.79 -22.85 0.36
CA ARG A 138 6.95 -23.07 1.80
C ARG A 138 8.24 -22.41 2.28
N ASP A 139 8.20 -21.84 3.49
CA ASP A 139 9.33 -21.18 4.16
C ASP A 139 9.89 -19.94 3.42
N SER A 140 9.25 -19.51 2.33
CA SER A 140 9.57 -18.24 1.69
C SER A 140 8.98 -17.07 2.48
N GLU A 141 9.73 -15.98 2.54
CA GLU A 141 9.28 -14.76 3.18
C GLU A 141 8.09 -14.14 2.42
N ILE A 142 7.16 -13.56 3.18
CA ILE A 142 6.00 -12.86 2.66
C ILE A 142 6.32 -11.37 2.63
N PHE A 143 5.99 -10.71 1.53
CA PHE A 143 6.23 -9.28 1.34
C PHE A 143 4.97 -8.58 0.83
N PHE A 144 4.79 -7.32 1.25
CA PHE A 144 3.86 -6.39 0.60
C PHE A 144 4.57 -5.09 0.21
N ASN A 145 3.94 -4.29 -0.64
CA ASN A 145 4.51 -3.03 -1.10
C ASN A 145 4.09 -1.86 -0.17
N TYR A 146 5.03 -1.25 0.53
CA TYR A 146 4.78 -0.14 1.48
C TYR A 146 4.42 1.15 0.74
N ILE A 147 4.86 1.26 -0.50
CA ILE A 147 4.77 2.44 -1.35
C ILE A 147 3.94 2.10 -2.59
N ALA A 148 2.82 1.39 -2.40
CA ALA A 148 1.97 0.92 -3.50
C ALA A 148 1.43 2.06 -4.37
N ASP A 149 1.22 3.25 -3.81
CA ASP A 149 0.82 4.45 -4.56
C ASP A 149 1.98 5.07 -5.39
N ASP A 150 3.22 4.78 -4.99
CA ASP A 150 4.48 5.18 -5.63
C ASP A 150 5.13 4.01 -6.38
N TRP A 151 4.32 3.04 -6.82
CA TRP A 151 4.56 2.38 -8.10
C TRP A 151 4.66 3.46 -9.21
N LYS A 152 4.82 3.26 -10.50
CA LYS A 152 5.16 4.37 -11.45
C LYS A 152 6.54 5.03 -11.24
N ASN A 153 6.98 5.30 -10.01
CA ASN A 153 8.30 5.89 -9.72
C ASN A 153 9.43 4.89 -10.03
N THR A 154 10.59 5.39 -10.47
CA THR A 154 11.80 4.58 -10.77
C THR A 154 12.38 3.94 -9.50
N SER A 155 13.24 2.92 -9.61
CA SER A 155 13.95 2.36 -8.43
C SER A 155 14.67 3.42 -7.62
N VAL A 156 15.31 4.40 -8.27
CA VAL A 156 16.00 5.50 -7.59
C VAL A 156 15.02 6.28 -6.71
N LEU A 157 13.88 6.68 -7.26
CA LEU A 157 12.87 7.44 -6.51
C LEU A 157 12.24 6.60 -5.40
N ARG A 158 11.91 5.33 -5.67
CA ARG A 158 11.40 4.40 -4.64
C ARG A 158 12.41 4.20 -3.52
N GLY A 159 13.69 4.05 -3.85
CA GLY A 159 14.78 3.92 -2.88
C GLY A 159 14.89 5.15 -1.98
N ASN A 160 14.76 6.36 -2.55
CA ASN A 160 14.75 7.59 -1.78
C ASN A 160 13.57 7.65 -0.80
N VAL A 161 12.36 7.32 -1.27
CA VAL A 161 11.14 7.29 -0.43
C VAL A 161 11.30 6.30 0.72
N LEU A 162 11.80 5.09 0.44
CA LEU A 162 12.01 4.07 1.48
C LEU A 162 13.08 4.47 2.49
N GLN A 163 14.17 5.10 2.04
CA GLN A 163 15.22 5.61 2.91
C GLN A 163 14.74 6.77 3.79
N GLU A 164 13.90 7.66 3.23
CA GLU A 164 13.35 8.81 3.94
C GLU A 164 12.36 8.37 5.04
N HIS A 165 11.44 7.45 4.72
CA HIS A 165 10.36 7.07 5.62
C HIS A 165 10.65 5.87 6.53
N TRP A 166 11.44 4.90 6.08
CA TRP A 166 11.72 3.66 6.82
C TRP A 166 13.21 3.39 7.02
N HIS A 167 14.08 4.28 6.55
CA HIS A 167 15.53 4.23 6.79
C HIS A 167 16.21 2.92 6.34
N PHE A 168 15.74 2.32 5.25
CA PHE A 168 16.38 1.16 4.64
C PHE A 168 16.47 1.28 3.10
N ALA A 169 17.41 0.52 2.52
CA ALA A 169 17.54 0.35 1.09
C ALA A 169 16.91 -0.98 0.65
N CYS A 170 15.95 -0.93 -0.29
CA CYS A 170 15.33 -2.15 -0.82
C CYS A 170 16.26 -2.86 -1.82
N LEU A 171 16.52 -4.15 -1.56
CA LEU A 171 17.37 -5.00 -2.40
C LEU A 171 16.58 -6.06 -3.19
N CYS A 172 15.26 -5.88 -3.34
CA CYS A 172 14.45 -6.80 -4.14
C CYS A 172 14.88 -6.74 -5.63
N THR A 173 14.53 -7.76 -6.41
CA THR A 173 14.88 -7.82 -7.83
C THR A 173 14.28 -6.68 -8.65
N GLY A 174 13.15 -6.10 -8.19
CA GLY A 174 12.57 -4.89 -8.78
C GLY A 174 13.38 -3.62 -8.57
N CYS A 175 14.36 -3.61 -7.65
CA CYS A 175 15.27 -2.49 -7.41
C CYS A 175 16.73 -2.81 -7.80
N ALA A 176 17.05 -4.08 -8.07
CA ALA A 176 18.40 -4.50 -8.41
C ALA A 176 18.83 -3.95 -9.80
N PRO A 177 20.03 -3.34 -9.93
CA PRO A 177 20.47 -2.70 -11.18
C PRO A 177 20.48 -3.63 -12.41
N LEU A 178 20.79 -4.91 -12.21
CA LEU A 178 20.91 -5.91 -13.27
C LEU A 178 19.57 -6.48 -13.76
N GLN A 179 18.47 -6.19 -13.06
CA GLN A 179 17.10 -6.64 -13.41
C GLN A 179 16.11 -5.46 -13.47
N ALA A 180 16.63 -4.27 -13.80
CA ALA A 180 15.85 -3.05 -14.03
C ALA A 180 15.06 -2.94 -15.37
N PRO A 181 14.83 -3.96 -16.24
CA PRO A 181 13.92 -3.80 -17.39
C PRO A 181 12.52 -3.32 -17.00
N LEU A 182 12.02 -3.72 -15.82
CA LEU A 182 10.78 -3.22 -15.23
C LEU A 182 10.79 -1.71 -15.02
N ASP A 183 11.94 -1.10 -14.69
CA ASP A 183 12.03 0.29 -14.26
C ASP A 183 12.09 1.31 -15.39
N THR A 184 12.66 0.96 -16.54
CA THR A 184 12.82 1.94 -17.63
C THR A 184 11.79 1.78 -18.73
N ILE A 185 11.42 0.58 -19.17
CA ILE A 185 10.53 0.45 -20.33
C ILE A 185 9.11 0.11 -19.88
N GLU A 186 8.90 -1.00 -19.18
CA GLU A 186 7.55 -1.48 -18.85
C GLU A 186 6.79 -0.51 -17.93
N ARG A 187 7.47 0.05 -16.92
CA ARG A 187 6.87 1.04 -16.02
C ARG A 187 6.63 2.37 -16.71
N GLN A 188 7.54 2.85 -17.57
CA GLN A 188 7.29 4.06 -18.36
C GLN A 188 6.11 3.86 -19.32
N MET A 189 6.03 2.71 -19.98
CA MET A 189 4.91 2.35 -20.86
C MET A 189 3.59 2.28 -20.07
N ALA A 190 3.58 1.64 -18.90
CA ALA A 190 2.40 1.56 -18.05
C ALA A 190 1.98 2.93 -17.50
N VAL A 191 2.93 3.81 -17.15
CA VAL A 191 2.65 5.19 -16.75
C VAL A 191 1.99 5.94 -17.90
N ALA A 192 2.63 5.93 -19.08
CA ALA A 192 2.12 6.56 -20.28
C ALA A 192 0.73 6.01 -20.63
N TYR A 193 0.52 4.70 -20.50
CA TYR A 193 -0.76 4.08 -20.79
C TYR A 193 -1.83 4.41 -19.75
N SER A 194 -1.49 4.40 -18.45
CA SER A 194 -2.42 4.75 -17.37
C SER A 194 -2.99 6.17 -17.51
N ASN A 195 -2.22 7.09 -18.11
CA ASN A 195 -2.63 8.46 -18.38
C ASN A 195 -3.47 8.60 -19.67
N ASN A 196 -3.49 7.56 -20.51
CA ASN A 196 -4.16 7.54 -21.82
C ASN A 196 -5.09 6.34 -21.96
N LEU A 197 -5.69 5.88 -20.85
CA LEU A 197 -6.69 4.82 -20.90
C LEU A 197 -7.89 5.30 -21.73
N PRO A 198 -8.38 4.51 -22.69
CA PRO A 198 -9.54 4.90 -23.49
C PRO A 198 -10.77 5.04 -22.59
N ASP A 199 -11.62 6.02 -22.93
CA ASP A 199 -12.94 6.12 -22.30
C ASP A 199 -13.78 4.92 -22.77
N PRO A 200 -14.30 4.06 -21.87
CA PRO A 200 -15.16 2.95 -22.27
C PRO A 200 -16.42 3.40 -23.04
N ALA A 201 -16.82 4.67 -22.93
CA ALA A 201 -17.93 5.24 -23.71
C ALA A 201 -17.53 5.66 -25.14
N VAL A 202 -16.22 5.75 -25.45
CA VAL A 202 -15.70 6.20 -26.75
C VAL A 202 -14.63 5.23 -27.23
N LEU A 203 -15.07 4.24 -28.00
CA LEU A 203 -14.17 3.21 -28.51
C LEU A 203 -13.27 3.74 -29.64
N PRO A 204 -11.98 3.36 -29.65
CA PRO A 204 -11.05 3.79 -30.69
C PRO A 204 -11.29 2.99 -31.99
N ALA A 205 -10.66 3.41 -33.09
CA ALA A 205 -10.81 2.71 -34.38
C ALA A 205 -10.22 1.27 -34.32
N LEU A 206 -10.71 0.35 -35.17
CA LEU A 206 -10.31 -1.07 -35.16
C LEU A 206 -8.78 -1.33 -35.10
N PRO A 207 -7.92 -0.64 -35.90
CA PRO A 207 -6.47 -0.83 -35.80
C PRO A 207 -5.89 -0.39 -34.44
N GLU A 208 -6.52 0.60 -33.80
CA GLU A 208 -6.13 1.09 -32.49
C GLU A 208 -6.60 0.15 -31.38
N ILE A 209 -7.75 -0.53 -31.53
CA ILE A 209 -8.25 -1.53 -30.57
C ILE A 209 -7.22 -2.62 -30.32
N ALA A 210 -6.62 -3.19 -31.38
CA ALA A 210 -5.61 -4.24 -31.23
C ALA A 210 -4.39 -3.75 -30.43
N ARG A 211 -3.94 -2.52 -30.66
CA ARG A 211 -2.85 -1.88 -29.90
C ARG A 211 -3.25 -1.62 -28.45
N HIS A 212 -4.50 -1.25 -28.19
CA HIS A 212 -5.02 -1.04 -26.83
C HIS A 212 -5.13 -2.34 -26.04
N ILE A 213 -5.55 -3.44 -26.68
CA ILE A 213 -5.59 -4.78 -26.06
C ILE A 213 -4.19 -5.19 -25.57
N ASP A 214 -3.17 -5.09 -26.43
CA ASP A 214 -1.79 -5.45 -26.09
C ASP A 214 -1.23 -4.62 -24.93
N ARG A 215 -1.40 -3.29 -25.01
CA ARG A 215 -0.98 -2.36 -23.94
C ARG A 215 -1.73 -2.61 -22.63
N MET A 216 -3.02 -2.96 -22.71
CA MET A 216 -3.81 -3.27 -21.53
C MET A 216 -3.39 -4.58 -20.87
N GLY A 217 -3.06 -5.61 -21.66
CA GLY A 217 -2.48 -6.85 -21.14
C GLY A 217 -1.18 -6.59 -20.38
N THR A 218 -0.30 -5.76 -20.93
CA THR A 218 0.95 -5.33 -20.27
C THR A 218 0.67 -4.55 -18.98
N TYR A 219 -0.30 -3.62 -19.00
CA TYR A 219 -0.68 -2.84 -17.83
C TYR A 219 -1.25 -3.72 -16.70
N ILE A 220 -2.17 -4.64 -17.02
CA ILE A 220 -2.74 -5.60 -16.07
C ILE A 220 -1.64 -6.49 -15.48
N HIS A 221 -0.73 -6.99 -16.32
CA HIS A 221 0.40 -7.79 -15.85
C HIS A 221 1.23 -7.01 -14.83
N LEU A 222 1.57 -5.75 -15.14
CA LEU A 222 2.36 -4.92 -14.24
C LEU A 222 1.64 -4.63 -12.92
N LEU A 223 0.35 -4.27 -12.95
CA LEU A 223 -0.44 -4.08 -11.72
C LEU A 223 -0.43 -5.35 -10.86
N GLY A 224 -0.59 -6.52 -11.48
CA GLY A 224 -0.51 -7.82 -10.81
C GLY A 224 0.85 -8.08 -10.16
N THR A 225 1.95 -7.88 -10.90
CA THR A 225 3.33 -8.07 -10.43
C THR A 225 3.71 -7.13 -9.29
N LEU A 226 3.12 -5.93 -9.27
CA LEU A 226 3.35 -4.93 -8.22
C LEU A 226 2.44 -5.11 -6.99
N GLY A 227 1.56 -6.12 -7.02
CA GLY A 227 0.59 -6.39 -5.96
C GLY A 227 -0.56 -5.39 -5.88
N ILE A 228 -0.83 -4.64 -6.95
CA ILE A 228 -1.90 -3.64 -7.04
C ILE A 228 -3.18 -4.35 -7.45
N TRP A 229 -3.96 -4.78 -6.45
CA TRP A 229 -5.21 -5.50 -6.60
C TRP A 229 -6.38 -4.66 -6.09
N ASP A 230 -6.48 -3.45 -6.62
CA ASP A 230 -7.50 -2.46 -6.27
C ASP A 230 -8.42 -2.17 -7.47
N ASP A 231 -9.22 -1.11 -7.37
CA ASP A 231 -10.11 -0.64 -8.42
C ASP A 231 -9.41 -0.40 -9.76
N LYS A 232 -8.10 -0.10 -9.78
CA LYS A 232 -7.34 0.13 -11.01
C LYS A 232 -7.21 -1.17 -11.81
N LEU A 233 -6.95 -2.29 -11.13
CA LEU A 233 -6.86 -3.60 -11.78
C LEU A 233 -8.23 -4.04 -12.29
N SER A 234 -9.28 -3.88 -11.47
CA SER A 234 -10.66 -4.20 -11.86
C SER A 234 -11.10 -3.40 -13.09
N TYR A 235 -10.84 -2.09 -13.10
CA TYR A 235 -11.15 -1.21 -14.23
C TYR A 235 -10.37 -1.60 -15.49
N ALA A 236 -9.07 -1.90 -15.37
CA ALA A 236 -8.25 -2.35 -16.48
C ALA A 236 -8.76 -3.65 -17.11
N CYS A 237 -9.14 -4.63 -16.28
CA CYS A 237 -9.74 -5.90 -16.73
C CYS A 237 -11.08 -5.69 -17.44
N MET A 238 -11.95 -4.85 -16.89
CA MET A 238 -13.24 -4.49 -17.51
C MET A 238 -13.01 -3.85 -18.90
N LEU A 239 -12.09 -2.89 -18.98
CA LEU A 239 -11.79 -2.21 -20.24
C LEU A 239 -11.18 -3.17 -21.27
N LEU A 240 -10.33 -4.11 -20.84
CA LEU A 240 -9.82 -5.17 -21.71
C LEU A 240 -10.95 -6.02 -22.30
N ALA A 241 -11.94 -6.40 -21.48
CA ALA A 241 -13.09 -7.19 -21.94
C ALA A 241 -13.89 -6.43 -23.01
N ILE A 242 -14.20 -5.15 -22.76
CA ILE A 242 -14.89 -4.28 -23.72
C ILE A 242 -14.12 -4.22 -25.05
N LEU A 243 -12.80 -4.00 -25.00
CA LEU A 243 -11.97 -3.92 -26.21
C LEU A 243 -11.97 -5.24 -27.01
N HIS A 244 -12.04 -6.39 -26.35
CA HIS A 244 -12.13 -7.69 -27.02
C HIS A 244 -13.49 -7.91 -27.68
N GLU A 245 -14.58 -7.52 -27.02
CA GLU A 245 -15.93 -7.56 -27.60
C GLU A 245 -15.99 -6.70 -28.86
N SER A 246 -15.51 -5.46 -28.79
CA SER A 246 -15.51 -4.52 -29.93
C SER A 246 -14.58 -4.89 -31.09
N LYS A 247 -13.63 -5.81 -30.88
CA LYS A 247 -12.79 -6.35 -31.96
C LYS A 247 -13.52 -7.44 -32.77
N SER A 248 -14.57 -8.03 -32.19
CA SER A 248 -15.31 -9.15 -32.75
C SER A 248 -16.52 -8.73 -33.60
N ASP A 249 -16.93 -7.47 -33.47
CA ASP A 249 -17.98 -6.79 -34.27
C ASP A 249 -17.40 -6.12 -35.52
#